data_AF-A0A2C9SXS0-F1
#
_entry.id   AF-A0A2C9SXS0-F1
#
_cell.length_a   1.000
_cell.length_b   1.000
_cell.length_c   1.000
_cell.angle_alpha   90.00
_cell.angle_beta   90.00
_cell.angle_gamma   90.00
#
_symmetry.space_group_name_H-M   'P 1'
#
loop_
_entity.id
_entity.type
_entity.pdbx_description
1 polymer ?
#
loop_
_entity_poly.entity_id
_entity_poly.type
_entity_poly.pdbx_seq_one_letter_code
_entity_poly.pdbx_strand_id
1 'polypeptide(L)'
;MATAESFVRRLTRRLTEDPEQRDVEELTDEAASTGAQRAIDCQRGQEVTMVGTLRSVEMNAKGCAGGVRAELFDGTDTVTLVWLGQRRIPGIESGRALRVRGRLGTLENGAKAIYNPHYEIQT
;
A
#
# COMPACT_ATOMS: atom_id res chain seq x y z
N MET A 1 10.20 -3.75 -61.93
CA MET A 1 10.59 -4.62 -60.81
C MET A 1 9.61 -4.38 -59.66
N ALA A 2 9.02 -5.49 -59.18
CA ALA A 2 8.06 -5.74 -58.08
C ALA A 2 7.89 -4.63 -57.00
N THR A 3 6.70 -4.13 -56.63
CA THR A 3 5.49 -4.70 -55.94
C THR A 3 5.70 -5.20 -54.50
N ALA A 4 5.00 -4.57 -53.54
CA ALA A 4 4.13 -5.15 -52.50
C ALA A 4 3.93 -4.11 -51.37
N GLU A 5 2.80 -3.42 -51.30
CA GLU A 5 1.53 -3.83 -50.66
C GLU A 5 1.52 -3.79 -49.13
N SER A 6 0.67 -2.91 -48.61
CA SER A 6 0.15 -2.87 -47.25
C SER A 6 -0.78 -4.06 -46.97
N PHE A 7 -0.52 -4.87 -45.92
CA PHE A 7 -1.56 -5.64 -45.21
C PHE A 7 -0.98 -6.36 -43.97
N VAL A 8 -1.43 -6.03 -42.75
CA VAL A 8 -1.81 -7.05 -41.74
C VAL A 8 -2.99 -6.53 -40.92
N ARG A 9 -4.00 -7.38 -40.85
CA ARG A 9 -5.35 -7.22 -40.33
C ARG A 9 -5.46 -8.07 -39.05
N ARG A 10 -6.06 -7.48 -38.01
CA ARG A 10 -6.86 -8.10 -36.91
C ARG A 10 -6.36 -9.38 -36.21
N LEU A 11 -6.25 -9.27 -34.87
CA LEU A 11 -6.55 -10.32 -33.88
C LEU A 11 -7.16 -9.60 -32.64
N THR A 12 -8.47 -9.33 -32.59
CA THR A 12 -9.56 -10.14 -31.96
C THR A 12 -9.27 -10.76 -30.59
N ARG A 13 -9.61 -9.99 -29.55
CA ARG A 13 -10.42 -10.32 -28.35
C ARG A 13 -10.55 -11.81 -27.96
N ARG A 14 -10.29 -12.08 -26.67
CA ARG A 14 -10.97 -12.97 -25.67
C ARG A 14 -9.90 -13.38 -24.63
N LEU A 15 -10.12 -13.60 -23.33
CA LEU A 15 -11.27 -13.62 -22.43
C LEU A 15 -10.65 -13.82 -21.02
N THR A 16 -11.14 -13.12 -19.99
CA THR A 16 -11.19 -13.55 -18.57
C THR A 16 -10.03 -14.40 -18.02
N GLU A 17 -9.10 -13.76 -17.32
CA GLU A 17 -8.39 -14.38 -16.21
C GLU A 17 -8.69 -13.57 -14.96
N ASP A 18 -9.24 -14.28 -13.98
CA ASP A 18 -9.63 -13.84 -12.65
C ASP A 18 -8.36 -13.58 -11.83
N PRO A 19 -8.03 -12.34 -11.41
CA PRO A 19 -6.77 -12.06 -10.74
C PRO A 19 -6.78 -12.31 -9.22
N GLU A 20 -7.85 -12.85 -8.64
CA GLU A 20 -8.03 -12.81 -7.17
C GLU A 20 -7.29 -13.91 -6.39
N GLN A 21 -6.41 -14.71 -7.00
CA GLN A 21 -5.85 -15.90 -6.34
C GLN A 21 -4.35 -16.15 -6.47
N ARG A 22 -3.52 -15.19 -6.89
CA ARG A 22 -2.07 -15.41 -7.04
C ARG A 22 -1.12 -14.70 -6.07
N ASP A 23 -1.54 -13.70 -5.31
CA ASP A 23 -0.56 -12.82 -4.64
C ASP A 23 -0.58 -12.88 -3.10
N VAL A 24 -0.94 -14.02 -2.49
CA VAL A 24 -0.90 -14.15 -1.01
C VAL A 24 0.41 -14.78 -0.53
N GLU A 25 1.09 -15.57 -1.37
CA GLU A 25 2.27 -16.34 -0.94
C GLU A 25 3.60 -15.55 -1.05
N GLU A 26 3.76 -14.68 -2.07
CA GLU A 26 5.05 -13.99 -2.34
C GLU A 26 5.36 -12.79 -1.43
N LEU A 27 4.37 -12.27 -0.68
CA LEU A 27 4.57 -11.07 0.16
C LEU A 27 5.26 -11.35 1.51
N THR A 28 5.59 -12.61 1.83
CA THR A 28 6.06 -12.99 3.17
C THR A 28 7.58 -13.02 3.33
N ASP A 29 8.37 -13.21 2.27
CA ASP A 29 9.82 -13.45 2.37
C ASP A 29 10.67 -12.16 2.40
N GLU A 30 10.22 -11.06 1.77
CA GLU A 30 10.98 -9.78 1.76
C GLU A 30 10.98 -9.06 3.12
N ALA A 31 9.93 -9.22 3.93
CA ALA A 31 9.81 -8.56 5.23
C ALA A 31 10.89 -9.03 6.22
N ALA A 32 11.35 -10.28 6.13
CA ALA A 32 12.30 -10.87 7.06
C ALA A 32 13.75 -10.32 6.90
N SER A 33 14.13 -9.87 5.70
CA SER A 33 15.50 -9.40 5.41
C SER A 33 15.77 -7.94 5.80
N THR A 34 14.72 -7.16 6.08
CA THR A 34 14.80 -5.68 6.21
C THR A 34 14.63 -5.17 7.64
N GLY A 35 14.54 -6.04 8.65
CA GLY A 35 14.27 -5.65 10.04
C GLY A 35 12.86 -5.07 10.24
N ALA A 36 11.93 -5.39 9.33
CA ALA A 36 10.52 -5.05 9.46
C ALA A 36 9.85 -6.00 10.46
N GLN A 37 8.96 -5.45 11.29
CA GLN A 37 8.17 -6.20 12.25
C GLN A 37 6.79 -6.48 11.66
N ARG A 38 6.25 -7.66 11.99
CA ARG A 38 4.88 -8.02 11.61
C ARG A 38 3.89 -7.20 12.43
N ALA A 39 2.89 -6.63 11.76
CA ALA A 39 1.86 -5.81 12.35
C ALA A 39 1.09 -6.55 13.44
N ILE A 40 0.80 -7.85 13.23
CA ILE A 40 0.08 -8.67 14.22
C ILE A 40 0.81 -8.79 15.57
N ASP A 41 2.15 -8.81 15.55
CA ASP A 41 3.00 -9.01 16.74
C ASP A 41 3.30 -7.69 17.49
N CYS A 42 2.93 -6.55 16.91
CA CYS A 42 3.22 -5.24 17.47
C CYS A 42 2.10 -4.72 18.39
N GLN A 43 2.52 -4.03 19.44
CA GLN A 43 1.69 -3.49 20.51
C GLN A 43 1.74 -1.95 20.55
N ARG A 44 0.66 -1.37 21.08
CA ARG A 44 0.54 0.09 21.27
C ARG A 44 1.73 0.62 22.08
N GLY A 45 2.28 1.74 21.62
CA GLY A 45 3.38 2.47 22.24
C GLY A 45 4.76 2.10 21.71
N GLN A 46 4.91 0.97 21.01
CA GLN A 46 6.19 0.54 20.46
C GLN A 46 6.65 1.42 19.30
N GLU A 47 7.96 1.67 19.20
CA GLU A 47 8.55 2.13 17.95
C GLU A 47 8.69 0.93 17.02
N VAL A 48 8.14 1.06 15.82
CA VAL A 48 8.05 -0.02 14.86
C VAL A 48 8.56 0.42 13.51
N THR A 49 9.15 -0.53 12.80
CA THR A 49 9.37 -0.42 11.35
C THR A 49 8.60 -1.54 10.67
N MET A 50 7.79 -1.21 9.68
CA MET A 50 6.90 -2.17 8.99
C MET A 50 7.05 -1.99 7.48
N VAL A 51 6.87 -3.08 6.74
CA VAL A 51 6.82 -3.07 5.28
C VAL A 51 5.50 -3.69 4.87
N GLY A 52 4.81 -3.08 3.93
CA GLY A 52 3.54 -3.59 3.43
C GLY A 52 3.02 -2.83 2.23
N THR A 53 1.88 -3.25 1.71
CA THR A 53 1.22 -2.65 0.56
C THR A 53 0.07 -1.77 1.02
N LEU A 54 -0.04 -0.57 0.44
CA LEU A 54 -1.18 0.31 0.67
C LEU A 54 -2.43 -0.27 -0.01
N ARG A 55 -3.44 -0.64 0.77
CA ARG A 55 -4.72 -1.14 0.25
C ARG A 55 -5.64 -0.01 -0.17
N SER A 56 -5.74 1.02 0.68
CA SER A 56 -6.59 2.18 0.46
C SER A 56 -5.85 3.45 0.81
N VAL A 57 -6.20 4.54 0.13
CA VAL A 57 -5.72 5.89 0.44
C VAL A 57 -6.93 6.83 0.41
N GLU A 58 -7.25 7.40 1.55
CA GLU A 58 -8.31 8.36 1.73
C GLU A 58 -7.71 9.77 1.83
N MET A 59 -7.99 10.58 0.81
CA MET A 59 -7.65 12.00 0.81
C MET A 59 -8.93 12.79 1.10
N ASN A 60 -8.89 13.66 2.11
CA ASN A 60 -10.06 14.45 2.45
C ASN A 60 -10.46 15.40 1.29
N ALA A 61 -11.70 15.24 0.81
CA ALA A 61 -12.37 16.26 0.03
C ALA A 61 -12.70 17.47 0.94
N LYS A 62 -12.77 18.67 0.33
CA LYS A 62 -12.80 19.98 1.00
C LYS A 62 -13.69 20.03 2.26
N GLY A 63 -13.12 20.37 3.42
CA GLY A 63 -13.87 20.88 4.58
C GLY A 63 -13.57 20.29 5.95
N CYS A 64 -12.84 19.18 6.07
CA CYS A 64 -12.57 18.52 7.36
C CYS A 64 -11.07 18.43 7.68
N ALA A 65 -10.70 18.64 8.95
CA ALA A 65 -9.32 18.70 9.45
C ALA A 65 -8.59 17.32 9.52
N GLY A 66 -9.13 16.29 8.87
CA GLY A 66 -8.80 14.88 9.12
C GLY A 66 -7.49 14.36 8.53
N GLY A 67 -6.77 15.14 7.71
CA GLY A 67 -5.49 14.74 7.13
C GLY A 67 -5.59 13.75 5.94
N VAL A 68 -4.50 13.05 5.63
CA VAL A 68 -4.50 11.90 4.70
C VAL A 68 -4.47 10.63 5.52
N ARG A 69 -5.26 9.61 5.13
CA ARG A 69 -5.21 8.29 5.74
C ARG A 69 -4.90 7.24 4.69
N ALA A 70 -4.15 6.21 5.07
CA ALA A 70 -3.92 5.06 4.21
C ALA A 70 -3.87 3.78 5.04
N GLU A 71 -4.36 2.67 4.48
CA GLU A 71 -4.28 1.36 5.12
C GLU A 71 -3.07 0.61 4.58
N LEU A 72 -2.09 0.35 5.44
CA LEU A 72 -0.94 -0.49 5.15
C LEU A 72 -1.22 -1.92 5.60
N PHE A 73 -1.05 -2.88 4.71
CA PHE A 73 -1.16 -4.30 5.04
C PHE A 73 0.16 -5.02 4.76
N ASP A 74 0.66 -5.74 5.76
CA ASP A 74 1.96 -6.42 5.72
C ASP A 74 1.87 -7.94 5.47
N GLY A 75 0.67 -8.45 5.15
CA GLY A 75 0.40 -9.89 5.09
C GLY A 75 -0.25 -10.46 6.35
N THR A 76 -0.13 -9.77 7.50
CA THR A 76 -0.49 -10.31 8.82
C THR A 76 -1.58 -9.51 9.51
N ASP A 77 -1.55 -8.19 9.43
CA ASP A 77 -2.55 -7.29 9.98
C ASP A 77 -2.53 -5.95 9.24
N THR A 78 -3.52 -5.10 9.52
CA THR A 78 -3.63 -3.76 8.92
C THR A 78 -3.24 -2.68 9.91
N VAL A 79 -2.49 -1.69 9.44
CA VAL A 79 -2.13 -0.49 10.20
C VAL A 79 -2.54 0.76 9.43
N THR A 80 -3.32 1.63 10.05
CA THR A 80 -3.71 2.91 9.46
C THR A 80 -2.59 3.94 9.60
N LEU A 81 -2.05 4.40 8.49
CA LEU A 81 -1.13 5.53 8.43
C LEU A 81 -1.95 6.82 8.41
N VAL A 82 -1.65 7.77 9.31
CA VAL A 82 -2.41 9.02 9.45
C VAL A 82 -1.47 10.21 9.34
N TRP A 83 -1.61 11.04 8.32
CA TRP A 83 -0.88 12.29 8.18
C TRP A 83 -1.78 13.48 8.49
N LEU A 84 -1.59 14.07 9.67
CA LEU A 84 -2.42 15.17 10.16
C LEU A 84 -2.10 16.47 9.42
N GLY A 85 -3.13 17.27 9.13
CA GLY A 85 -2.98 18.58 8.48
C GLY A 85 -2.53 18.53 7.01
N GLN A 86 -2.29 17.34 6.46
CA GLN A 86 -1.91 17.15 5.07
C GLN A 86 -3.14 16.91 4.19
N ARG A 87 -3.13 17.48 2.99
CA ARG A 87 -4.20 17.26 1.99
C ARG A 87 -3.86 16.18 0.97
N ARG A 88 -2.57 15.95 0.76
CA ARG A 88 -1.98 14.94 -0.12
C ARG A 88 -0.59 14.62 0.40
N ILE A 89 -0.17 13.36 0.26
CA ILE A 89 1.22 12.94 0.49
C ILE A 89 1.78 12.43 -0.84
N PRO A 90 2.93 12.94 -1.32
CA PRO A 90 3.52 12.48 -2.57
C PRO A 90 3.87 10.99 -2.54
N GLY A 91 3.48 10.27 -3.61
CA GLY A 91 3.80 8.85 -3.81
C GLY A 91 3.03 7.87 -2.90
N ILE A 92 2.06 8.35 -2.12
CA ILE A 92 1.13 7.53 -1.35
C ILE A 92 -0.10 7.25 -2.20
N GLU A 93 -0.11 6.08 -2.82
CA GLU A 93 -1.15 5.61 -3.73
C GLU A 93 -1.49 4.15 -3.41
N SER A 94 -2.75 3.76 -3.60
CA SER A 94 -3.16 2.36 -3.42
C SER A 94 -2.38 1.44 -4.36
N GLY A 95 -2.06 0.24 -3.88
CA GLY A 95 -1.20 -0.75 -4.55
C GLY A 95 0.29 -0.52 -4.35
N ARG A 96 0.74 0.60 -3.75
CA ARG A 96 2.17 0.86 -3.56
C ARG A 96 2.72 0.18 -2.31
N ALA A 97 3.88 -0.46 -2.44
CA ALA A 97 4.64 -0.99 -1.31
C ALA A 97 5.42 0.12 -0.60
N LEU A 98 5.32 0.18 0.72
CA LEU A 98 6.00 1.15 1.56
C LEU A 98 6.74 0.47 2.71
N ARG A 99 7.86 1.06 3.09
CA ARG A 99 8.45 0.90 4.40
C ARG A 99 8.06 2.09 5.25
N VAL A 100 7.52 1.85 6.44
CA VAL A 100 7.14 2.90 7.38
C VAL A 100 7.83 2.71 8.72
N ARG A 101 8.22 3.82 9.34
CA ARG A 101 8.74 3.85 10.71
C ARG A 101 7.99 4.87 11.53
N GLY A 102 7.61 4.50 12.74
CA GLY A 102 6.97 5.41 13.67
C GLY A 102 6.55 4.71 14.95
N ARG A 103 5.71 5.39 15.73
CA ARG A 103 5.17 4.85 16.97
C ARG A 103 3.78 4.28 16.73
N LEU A 104 3.58 3.02 17.11
CA LEU A 104 2.29 2.36 16.98
C LEU A 104 1.32 2.90 18.04
N GLY A 105 0.18 3.38 17.60
CA GLY A 105 -0.94 3.84 18.39
C GLY A 105 -2.19 3.02 18.11
N THR A 106 -3.31 3.51 18.62
CA THR A 106 -4.63 2.91 18.44
C THR A 106 -5.63 4.02 18.15
N LEU A 107 -6.46 3.84 17.14
CA LEU A 107 -7.59 4.72 16.84
C LEU A 107 -8.72 4.48 17.85
N GLU A 108 -9.72 5.37 17.87
CA GLU A 108 -10.88 5.24 18.76
C GLU A 108 -11.66 3.93 18.54
N ASN A 109 -11.66 3.41 17.30
CA ASN A 109 -12.29 2.13 16.95
C ASN A 109 -11.43 0.90 17.28
N GLY A 110 -10.26 1.07 17.92
CA GLY A 110 -9.36 -0.02 18.28
C GLY A 110 -8.36 -0.42 17.18
N ALA A 111 -8.44 0.13 15.97
CA ALA A 111 -7.50 -0.19 14.89
C ALA A 111 -6.09 0.33 15.19
N LYS A 112 -5.06 -0.42 14.76
CA LYS A 112 -3.66 0.00 14.86
C LYS A 112 -3.42 1.21 13.95
N ALA A 113 -2.67 2.19 14.43
CA ALA A 113 -2.33 3.35 13.62
C ALA A 113 -0.93 3.87 13.86
N ILE A 114 -0.33 4.50 12.85
CA ILE A 114 0.90 5.28 13.00
C ILE A 114 0.62 6.69 12.51
N TYR A 115 0.80 7.67 13.39
CA TYR A 115 0.62 9.08 13.07
C TYR A 115 1.92 9.67 12.56
N ASN A 116 1.83 10.44 11.47
CA ASN A 116 2.92 11.09 10.76
C ASN A 116 4.17 10.20 10.65
N PRO A 117 4.04 8.97 10.10
CA PRO A 117 5.16 8.06 9.97
C PRO A 117 6.24 8.65 9.05
N HIS A 118 7.49 8.27 9.31
CA HIS A 118 8.51 8.29 8.27
C HIS A 118 8.17 7.19 7.27
N TYR A 119 8.23 7.50 5.97
CA TYR A 119 7.91 6.54 4.93
C TYR A 119 8.94 6.56 3.82
N GLU A 120 9.16 5.40 3.22
CA GLU A 120 10.01 5.18 2.06
C GLU A 120 9.23 4.35 1.05
N ILE A 121 9.24 4.78 -0.21
CA ILE A 121 8.61 4.05 -1.31
C ILE A 121 9.55 2.91 -1.69
N GLN A 122 9.05 1.67 -1.63
CA GLN A 122 9.79 0.52 -2.13
C GLN A 122 9.71 0.53 -3.67
N THR A 123 10.84 0.27 -4.33
CA THR A 123 10.95 0.32 -5.80
C THR A 123 10.48 -0.98 -6.41
#